data_AF-A0A2B4S9D7-F1
#
_entry.id   AF-A0A2B4S9D7-F1
#
_cell.length_a   1.000
_cell.length_b   1.000
_cell.length_c   1.000
_cell.angle_alpha   90.00
_cell.angle_beta   90.00
_cell.angle_gamma   90.00
#
_symmetry.space_group_name_H-M   'P 1'
#
loop_
_entity.id
_entity.type
_entity.pdbx_description
1 polymer ?
#
loop_
_entity_poly.entity_id
_entity_poly.type
_entity_poly.pdbx_seq_one_letter_code
_entity_poly.pdbx_strand_id
1 'polypeptide(L)'
;MEVEENSSETPMVVENKGDWSGRWSHVQRLLLRSGPLAHQDFEPGPQVLEFMLDTAKILVIGAGGLGCELLKDLALCGFRNIDVIDMDTIDVSNLNRQFLFRPKDIGKPKAIVAAEFINSRVAGCNVTPHFKKIQDHDADFYRGFHLIVCGLDSIVARRWINGMVLSLLEYEDDGTLDQTSIIPMVDGGTEGFKGNARVIIPGLTACVECTLDLYPPQVNFPLCTIAHTPRMPEHCVEYAKVLVWPQEHPFGEGVPVDGDDPTHVQWIYDKAKERADSFNIQGVTYRLTQGVVKHIIPAVASTNAVIAAACALEVFKLVSSCCNPLNNYMVFNDTDGLYTYTFEAEKKDDCPACSQRPQVLTLPEDATLKSLIDILTESQTYQMKAPGLTTVIDGKNKTLYMQTVKSIEERTKQNLPKKLKDIGLTDGQEVVVADSTTPKPIICRIDFSSGME
;
A
#
# COMPACT_ATOMS: atom_id res chain seq x y z
N MET A 1 -9.48 50.48 -46.28
CA MET A 1 -9.38 49.14 -46.90
C MET A 1 -7.90 48.81 -46.89
N GLU A 2 -7.43 48.21 -45.81
CA GLU A 2 -6.11 47.60 -45.72
C GLU A 2 -6.20 46.62 -44.54
N VAL A 3 -5.90 45.37 -44.87
CA VAL A 3 -5.97 44.18 -44.04
C VAL A 3 -4.55 43.97 -43.53
N GLU A 4 -4.34 43.87 -42.22
CA GLU A 4 -3.09 43.37 -41.67
C GLU A 4 -3.33 42.06 -40.92
N GLU A 5 -2.64 41.04 -41.40
CA GLU A 5 -2.65 39.64 -41.01
C GLU A 5 -1.80 39.36 -39.76
N ASN A 6 -2.26 38.40 -38.96
CA ASN A 6 -1.51 37.43 -38.16
C ASN A 6 -0.16 37.85 -37.54
N SER A 7 -0.17 38.11 -36.23
CA SER A 7 0.98 37.84 -35.37
C SER A 7 0.99 36.36 -34.96
N SER A 8 1.85 35.58 -35.60
CA SER A 8 2.22 34.22 -35.24
C SER A 8 2.75 34.17 -33.79
N GLU A 9 2.11 33.35 -32.95
CA GLU A 9 2.70 32.90 -31.69
C GLU A 9 4.00 32.14 -31.98
N THR A 10 5.12 32.74 -31.59
CA THR A 10 6.43 32.08 -31.56
C THR A 10 6.35 30.84 -30.67
N PRO A 11 6.78 29.64 -31.11
CA PRO A 11 6.87 28.49 -30.21
C PRO A 11 7.85 28.84 -29.09
N MET A 12 7.44 28.68 -27.84
CA MET A 12 8.33 28.77 -26.70
C MET A 12 9.51 27.81 -26.92
N VAL A 13 10.69 28.39 -27.13
CA VAL A 13 11.94 27.63 -27.19
C VAL A 13 12.16 27.03 -25.80
N VAL A 14 11.99 25.71 -25.69
CA VAL A 14 12.26 24.95 -24.47
C VAL A 14 13.74 25.14 -24.12
N GLU A 15 14.02 25.92 -23.08
CA GLU A 15 15.38 26.07 -22.56
C GLU A 15 15.95 24.68 -22.24
N ASN A 16 17.18 24.47 -22.68
CA ASN A 16 17.89 23.20 -22.61
C ASN A 16 17.99 22.74 -21.13
N LYS A 17 17.11 21.83 -20.68
CA LYS A 17 16.93 21.32 -19.30
C LYS A 17 18.12 20.49 -18.77
N GLY A 18 19.35 20.96 -18.99
CA GLY A 18 20.57 20.29 -18.54
C GLY A 18 20.90 18.99 -19.29
N ASP A 19 20.38 18.78 -20.49
CA ASP A 19 20.68 17.60 -21.29
C ASP A 19 21.95 17.77 -22.11
N TRP A 20 22.96 16.95 -21.83
CA TRP A 20 24.18 16.87 -22.65
C TRP A 20 24.04 15.80 -23.74
N SER A 21 24.88 15.93 -24.78
CA SER A 21 24.89 14.99 -25.90
C SER A 21 25.08 13.55 -25.44
N GLY A 22 24.24 12.64 -25.94
CA GLY A 22 24.30 11.21 -25.64
C GLY A 22 23.75 10.78 -24.27
N ARG A 23 23.26 11.72 -23.44
CA ARG A 23 22.70 11.42 -22.11
C ARG A 23 21.66 10.31 -22.13
N TRP A 24 20.70 10.40 -23.05
CA TRP A 24 19.58 9.45 -23.18
C TRP A 24 19.84 8.32 -24.19
N SER A 25 21.09 8.10 -24.60
CA SER A 25 21.43 7.16 -25.67
C SER A 25 21.03 5.70 -25.37
N HIS A 26 20.99 5.29 -24.10
CA HIS A 26 20.51 3.96 -23.71
C HIS A 26 18.99 3.82 -23.87
N VAL A 27 18.23 4.81 -23.38
CA VAL A 27 16.77 4.85 -23.47
C VAL A 27 16.33 4.97 -24.94
N GLN A 28 16.97 5.84 -25.71
CA GLN A 28 16.69 6.04 -27.14
C GLN A 28 16.83 4.76 -27.98
N ARG A 29 17.68 3.80 -27.59
CA ARG A 29 17.78 2.52 -28.31
C ARG A 29 16.50 1.69 -28.23
N LEU A 30 15.73 1.85 -27.15
CA LEU A 30 14.45 1.17 -26.95
C LEU A 30 13.29 1.95 -27.58
N LEU A 31 13.37 3.27 -27.61
CA LEU A 31 12.26 4.12 -28.07
C LEU A 31 12.31 4.49 -29.56
N LEU A 32 13.49 4.54 -30.17
CA LEU A 32 13.65 4.94 -31.59
C LEU A 32 13.67 3.75 -32.56
N ARG A 33 13.58 2.52 -32.06
CA ARG A 33 13.72 1.30 -32.85
C ARG A 33 12.58 0.36 -32.53
N SER A 34 11.94 -0.17 -33.57
CA SER A 34 11.02 -1.30 -33.40
C SER A 34 11.80 -2.58 -33.08
N GLY A 35 11.10 -3.58 -32.56
CA GLY A 35 11.62 -4.91 -32.28
C GLY A 35 10.51 -5.95 -32.25
N PRO A 36 10.85 -7.25 -32.38
CA PRO A 36 9.87 -8.33 -32.44
C PRO A 36 9.11 -8.56 -31.13
N LEU A 37 9.57 -7.95 -30.03
CA LEU A 37 8.95 -8.05 -28.70
C LEU A 37 8.22 -6.75 -28.29
N ALA A 38 8.11 -5.79 -29.20
CA ALA A 38 7.39 -4.54 -28.94
C ALA A 38 5.90 -4.82 -28.70
N HIS A 39 5.26 -3.99 -27.88
CA HIS A 39 3.80 -4.03 -27.75
C HIS A 39 3.16 -3.72 -29.10
N GLN A 40 1.95 -4.24 -29.35
CA GLN A 40 1.22 -4.02 -30.60
C GLN A 40 0.97 -2.52 -30.90
N ASP A 41 0.82 -1.73 -29.84
CA ASP A 41 0.55 -0.29 -29.90
C ASP A 41 1.84 0.56 -29.89
N PHE A 42 3.02 -0.06 -30.00
CA PHE A 42 4.29 0.66 -29.97
C PHE A 42 4.62 1.32 -31.32
N GLU A 43 4.71 2.65 -31.31
CA GLU A 43 5.24 3.42 -32.42
C GLU A 43 6.62 4.01 -32.06
N PRO A 44 7.72 3.53 -32.70
CA PRO A 44 9.05 4.03 -32.39
C PRO A 44 9.22 5.47 -32.89
N GLY A 45 9.66 6.37 -32.00
CA GLY A 45 9.85 7.77 -32.34
C GLY A 45 10.41 8.62 -31.20
N PRO A 46 10.99 9.79 -31.50
CA PRO A 46 11.50 10.71 -30.48
C PRO A 46 10.40 11.22 -29.53
N GLN A 47 9.15 11.26 -30.01
CA GLN A 47 7.99 11.74 -29.27
C GLN A 47 7.74 10.95 -27.99
N VAL A 48 8.09 9.65 -27.96
CA VAL A 48 7.93 8.82 -26.76
C VAL A 48 8.84 9.31 -25.64
N LEU A 49 10.09 9.64 -25.95
CA LEU A 49 11.03 10.19 -24.96
C LEU A 49 10.61 11.60 -24.54
N GLU A 50 10.15 12.44 -25.47
CA GLU A 50 9.63 13.77 -25.17
C GLU A 50 8.43 13.70 -24.21
N PHE A 51 7.48 12.80 -24.49
CA PHE A 51 6.35 12.54 -23.59
C PHE A 51 6.82 12.11 -22.19
N MET A 52 7.75 11.16 -22.10
CA MET A 52 8.30 10.71 -20.82
C MET A 52 8.98 11.82 -20.02
N LEU A 53 9.75 12.67 -20.70
CA LEU A 53 10.51 13.75 -20.07
C LEU A 53 9.61 14.92 -19.66
N ASP A 54 8.62 15.29 -20.47
CA ASP A 54 7.92 16.57 -20.31
C ASP A 54 6.46 16.43 -19.85
N THR A 55 5.81 15.30 -20.12
CA THR A 55 4.37 15.13 -19.86
C THR A 55 4.05 14.03 -18.86
N ALA A 56 4.73 12.89 -18.93
CA ALA A 56 4.46 11.74 -18.06
C ALA A 56 4.65 12.12 -16.59
N LYS A 57 3.59 11.92 -15.79
CA LYS A 57 3.54 12.20 -14.36
C LYS A 57 3.47 10.90 -13.59
N ILE A 58 4.49 10.61 -12.80
CA ILE A 58 4.61 9.37 -12.02
C ILE A 58 4.53 9.69 -10.54
N LEU A 59 3.66 8.99 -9.82
CA LEU A 59 3.62 9.07 -8.36
C LEU A 59 4.38 7.90 -7.75
N VAL A 60 5.36 8.17 -6.89
CA VAL A 60 6.05 7.19 -6.05
C VAL A 60 5.50 7.28 -4.63
N ILE A 61 4.97 6.17 -4.12
CA ILE A 61 4.44 6.09 -2.76
C ILE A 61 5.41 5.30 -1.88
N GLY A 62 5.97 5.99 -0.89
CA GLY A 62 7.05 5.53 -0.03
C GLY A 62 8.41 5.98 -0.55
N ALA A 63 9.23 6.54 0.33
CA ALA A 63 10.61 6.96 0.11
C ALA A 63 11.62 6.10 0.89
N GLY A 64 11.15 5.02 1.55
CA GLY A 64 12.00 4.07 2.26
C GLY A 64 12.47 2.91 1.36
N GLY A 65 13.76 2.60 1.37
CA GLY A 65 14.35 1.41 0.74
C GLY A 65 14.05 1.32 -0.75
N LEU A 66 12.97 0.60 -1.09
CA LEU A 66 12.39 0.53 -2.43
C LEU A 66 12.13 1.93 -3.02
N GLY A 67 11.56 2.85 -2.25
CA GLY A 67 11.28 4.21 -2.72
C GLY A 67 12.51 4.99 -3.17
N CYS A 68 13.63 4.84 -2.45
CA CYS A 68 14.91 5.44 -2.82
C CYS A 68 15.44 4.89 -4.16
N GLU A 69 15.36 3.58 -4.34
CA GLU A 69 15.77 2.91 -5.58
C GLU A 69 14.87 3.30 -6.75
N LEU A 70 13.54 3.30 -6.56
CA LEU A 70 12.56 3.71 -7.56
C LEU A 70 12.79 5.13 -8.06
N LEU A 71 13.01 6.09 -7.16
CA LEU A 71 13.29 7.47 -7.55
C LEU A 71 14.55 7.59 -8.41
N LYS A 72 15.62 6.86 -8.05
CA LYS A 72 16.83 6.79 -8.89
C LYS A 72 16.52 6.18 -10.26
N ASP A 73 15.87 5.02 -10.28
CA ASP A 73 15.63 4.26 -11.50
C ASP A 73 14.77 5.06 -12.48
N LEU A 74 13.64 5.60 -12.01
CA LEU A 74 12.74 6.43 -12.81
C LEU A 74 13.45 7.68 -13.36
N ALA A 75 14.18 8.40 -12.51
CA ALA A 75 14.91 9.59 -12.94
C ALA A 75 15.97 9.30 -14.01
N LEU A 76 16.63 8.14 -13.94
CA LEU A 76 17.62 7.70 -14.93
C LEU A 76 17.01 7.03 -16.16
N CYS A 77 15.73 6.66 -16.12
CA CYS A 77 14.97 6.09 -17.24
C CYS A 77 14.22 7.13 -18.08
N GLY A 78 14.36 8.43 -17.77
CA GLY A 78 13.78 9.51 -18.57
C GLY A 78 12.50 10.11 -18.02
N PHE A 79 12.15 9.82 -16.77
CA PHE A 79 11.03 10.48 -16.09
C PHE A 79 11.52 11.72 -15.32
N ARG A 80 10.90 12.88 -15.57
CA ARG A 80 11.22 14.11 -14.83
C ARG A 80 10.14 14.53 -13.85
N ASN A 81 8.87 14.38 -14.23
CA ASN A 81 7.76 14.82 -13.38
C ASN A 81 7.37 13.67 -12.45
N ILE A 82 8.02 13.65 -11.29
CA ILE A 82 7.83 12.60 -10.30
C ILE A 82 7.33 13.24 -9.01
N ASP A 83 6.27 12.71 -8.42
CA ASP A 83 5.86 13.09 -7.07
C ASP A 83 6.21 11.97 -6.11
N VAL A 84 6.61 12.31 -4.89
CA VAL A 84 6.90 11.31 -3.85
C VAL A 84 6.13 11.61 -2.56
N ILE A 85 5.36 10.63 -2.08
CA ILE A 85 4.67 10.69 -0.79
C ILE A 85 5.39 9.80 0.22
N ASP A 86 5.75 10.35 1.38
CA ASP A 86 6.21 9.58 2.53
C ASP A 86 5.87 10.36 3.81
N MET A 87 5.35 9.67 4.83
CA MET A 87 4.94 10.27 6.10
C MET A 87 6.00 10.17 7.20
N ASP A 88 7.11 9.48 6.95
CA ASP A 88 8.12 9.19 7.95
C ASP A 88 9.25 10.21 7.94
N THR A 89 9.94 10.26 9.08
CA THR A 89 11.23 10.93 9.24
C THR A 89 12.39 9.93 9.13
N ILE A 90 13.57 10.43 8.80
CA ILE A 90 14.79 9.62 8.64
C ILE A 90 15.30 9.17 10.01
N ASP A 91 15.51 7.85 10.15
CA ASP A 91 16.12 7.23 11.32
C ASP A 91 17.53 6.67 11.01
N VAL A 92 18.38 6.52 12.02
CA VAL A 92 19.73 5.95 11.88
C VAL A 92 19.71 4.54 11.25
N SER A 93 18.71 3.72 11.59
CA SER A 93 18.52 2.36 11.07
C SER A 93 18.19 2.32 9.57
N ASN A 94 17.86 3.46 8.96
CA ASN A 94 17.56 3.57 7.54
C ASN A 94 18.82 3.62 6.69
N LEU A 95 19.94 4.13 7.24
CA LEU A 95 21.15 4.46 6.48
C LEU A 95 21.87 3.24 5.88
N ASN A 96 21.56 2.02 6.33
CA ASN A 96 22.14 0.79 5.79
C ASN A 96 21.62 0.43 4.38
N ARG A 97 20.49 1.00 3.96
CA ARG A 97 19.80 0.66 2.69
C ARG A 97 19.16 1.84 1.96
N GLN A 98 18.90 2.94 2.64
CA GLN A 98 18.22 4.12 2.08
C GLN A 98 19.26 5.16 1.67
N PHE A 99 19.94 4.89 0.55
CA PHE A 99 21.16 5.60 0.14
C PHE A 99 20.96 7.06 -0.29
N LEU A 100 19.72 7.57 -0.34
CA LEU A 100 19.45 9.01 -0.53
C LEU A 100 19.72 9.81 0.75
N PHE A 101 19.76 9.16 1.91
CA PHE A 101 19.87 9.80 3.21
C PHE A 101 21.31 9.75 3.76
N ARG A 102 21.69 10.74 4.58
CA ARG A 102 22.99 10.82 5.25
C ARG A 102 22.82 11.01 6.76
N PRO A 103 23.86 10.78 7.58
CA PRO A 103 23.79 11.02 9.03
C PRO A 103 23.31 12.43 9.41
N LYS A 104 23.63 13.45 8.59
CA LYS A 104 23.17 14.84 8.78
C LYS A 104 21.67 15.07 8.54
N ASP A 105 20.97 14.07 8.01
CA ASP A 105 19.56 14.16 7.62
C ASP A 105 18.64 13.45 8.61
N ILE A 106 19.19 12.80 9.65
CA ILE A 106 18.43 12.16 10.72
C ILE A 106 17.43 13.16 11.34
N GLY A 107 16.18 12.72 11.48
CA GLY A 107 15.06 13.53 11.99
C GLY A 107 14.33 14.37 10.93
N LYS A 108 14.88 14.53 9.72
CA LYS A 108 14.19 15.24 8.63
C LYS A 108 13.16 14.35 7.93
N PRO A 109 12.13 14.93 7.29
CA PRO A 109 11.18 14.18 6.45
C PRO A 109 11.84 13.43 5.29
N LYS A 110 11.53 12.14 5.12
CA LYS A 110 12.12 11.30 4.06
C LYS A 110 11.80 11.83 2.66
N ALA A 111 10.52 12.15 2.39
CA ALA A 111 10.07 12.63 1.08
C ALA A 111 10.87 13.86 0.62
N ILE A 112 11.06 14.83 1.51
CA ILE A 112 11.77 16.09 1.22
C ILE A 112 13.23 15.83 0.87
N VAL A 113 13.96 15.11 1.75
CA VAL A 113 15.39 14.84 1.53
C VAL A 113 15.61 13.95 0.30
N ALA A 114 14.70 13.00 0.04
CA ALA A 114 14.77 12.15 -1.15
C ALA A 114 14.63 12.98 -2.44
N ALA A 115 13.65 13.87 -2.50
CA ALA A 115 13.45 14.77 -3.63
C ALA A 115 14.64 15.73 -3.83
N GLU A 116 15.11 16.37 -2.75
CA GLU A 116 16.29 17.25 -2.79
C GLU A 116 17.53 16.53 -3.35
N PHE A 117 17.79 15.31 -2.89
CA PHE A 117 18.93 14.53 -3.36
C PHE A 117 18.82 14.21 -4.86
N ILE A 118 17.67 13.74 -5.32
CA ILE A 118 17.45 13.36 -6.73
C ILE A 118 17.53 14.58 -7.63
N ASN A 119 16.84 15.67 -7.27
CA ASN A 119 16.86 16.93 -8.04
C ASN A 119 18.27 17.52 -8.13
N SER A 120 19.10 17.35 -7.10
CA SER A 120 20.51 17.75 -7.14
C SER A 120 21.38 16.80 -7.97
N ARG A 121 21.10 15.49 -7.91
CA ARG A 121 21.95 14.46 -8.53
C ARG A 121 21.65 14.26 -10.02
N VAL A 122 20.40 14.35 -10.42
CA VAL A 122 19.92 14.05 -11.78
C VAL A 122 19.42 15.33 -12.44
N ALA A 123 20.24 15.91 -13.31
CA ALA A 123 19.97 17.20 -13.94
C ALA A 123 18.61 17.23 -14.66
N GLY A 124 17.78 18.25 -14.42
CA GLY A 124 16.48 18.40 -15.06
C GLY A 124 15.39 17.44 -14.56
N CYS A 125 15.67 16.59 -13.58
CA CYS A 125 14.61 15.88 -12.85
C CYS A 125 13.87 16.88 -11.95
N ASN A 126 12.56 16.67 -11.78
CA ASN A 126 11.68 17.50 -10.97
C ASN A 126 10.83 16.61 -10.06
N VAL A 127 11.45 16.18 -8.96
CA VAL A 127 10.79 15.42 -7.90
C VAL A 127 10.08 16.38 -6.95
N THR A 128 8.76 16.27 -6.83
CA THR A 128 7.92 17.05 -5.90
C THR A 128 7.66 16.24 -4.63
N PRO A 129 8.15 16.67 -3.45
CA PRO A 129 7.95 15.94 -2.21
C PRO A 129 6.62 16.26 -1.52
N HIS A 130 6.00 15.23 -0.93
CA HIS A 130 4.82 15.33 -0.09
C HIS A 130 5.09 14.63 1.25
N PHE A 131 5.37 15.42 2.29
CA PHE A 131 5.47 14.90 3.67
C PHE A 131 4.08 14.73 4.27
N LYS A 132 3.37 13.70 3.81
CA LYS A 132 1.96 13.42 4.10
C LYS A 132 1.71 11.92 4.12
N LYS A 133 0.60 11.53 4.73
CA LYS A 133 0.06 10.18 4.53
C LYS A 133 -0.68 10.13 3.20
N ILE A 134 -0.75 8.96 2.58
CA ILE A 134 -1.56 8.77 1.36
C ILE A 134 -3.03 9.13 1.61
N GLN A 135 -3.53 8.89 2.83
CA GLN A 135 -4.89 9.21 3.22
C GLN A 135 -5.20 10.71 3.29
N ASP A 136 -4.19 11.58 3.27
CA ASP A 136 -4.36 13.03 3.35
C ASP A 136 -4.62 13.69 1.99
N HIS A 137 -4.58 12.90 0.91
CA HIS A 137 -4.88 13.34 -0.46
C HIS A 137 -6.24 12.82 -0.92
N ASP A 138 -6.93 13.62 -1.75
CA ASP A 138 -8.21 13.28 -2.34
C ASP A 138 -8.07 12.62 -3.71
N ALA A 139 -9.20 12.19 -4.27
CA ALA A 139 -9.27 11.57 -5.59
C ALA A 139 -8.69 12.46 -6.70
N ASP A 140 -8.90 13.78 -6.64
CA ASP A 140 -8.44 14.71 -7.66
C ASP A 140 -6.92 14.81 -7.72
N PHE A 141 -6.24 14.73 -6.57
CA PHE A 141 -4.79 14.58 -6.54
C PHE A 141 -4.33 13.33 -7.30
N TYR A 142 -4.94 12.17 -7.03
CA TYR A 142 -4.53 10.91 -7.66
C TYR A 142 -4.84 10.86 -9.16
N ARG A 143 -5.93 11.50 -9.61
CA ARG A 143 -6.27 11.67 -11.04
C ARG A 143 -5.19 12.40 -11.84
N GLY A 144 -4.34 13.19 -11.17
CA GLY A 144 -3.28 13.95 -11.82
C GLY A 144 -2.10 13.13 -12.36
N PHE A 145 -2.05 11.82 -12.10
CA PHE A 145 -0.92 10.95 -12.46
C PHE A 145 -1.28 9.98 -13.59
N HIS A 146 -0.29 9.71 -14.43
CA HIS A 146 -0.43 8.69 -15.49
C HIS A 146 -0.18 7.28 -14.94
N LEU A 147 0.63 7.15 -13.89
CA LEU A 147 0.99 5.88 -13.29
C LEU A 147 1.41 6.07 -11.83
N ILE A 148 1.05 5.10 -10.98
CA ILE A 148 1.43 5.05 -9.56
C ILE A 148 2.36 3.88 -9.29
N VAL A 149 3.42 4.09 -8.52
CA VAL A 149 4.38 3.06 -8.10
C VAL A 149 4.48 3.02 -6.58
N CYS A 150 4.28 1.83 -6.00
CA CYS A 150 4.22 1.63 -4.55
C CYS A 150 5.45 0.90 -4.02
N GLY A 151 6.13 1.53 -3.06
CA GLY A 151 7.16 0.93 -2.20
C GLY A 151 6.76 0.99 -0.73
N LEU A 152 5.52 0.56 -0.46
CA LEU A 152 4.91 0.59 0.86
C LEU A 152 5.43 -0.55 1.76
N ASP A 153 5.31 -0.40 3.07
CA ASP A 153 5.75 -1.39 4.06
C ASP A 153 4.58 -2.07 4.80
N SER A 154 3.35 -1.60 4.57
CA SER A 154 2.14 -2.16 5.20
C SER A 154 1.11 -2.64 4.19
N ILE A 155 0.42 -3.72 4.55
CA ILE A 155 -0.71 -4.25 3.76
C ILE A 155 -1.85 -3.24 3.74
N VAL A 156 -2.13 -2.57 4.87
CA VAL A 156 -3.22 -1.58 4.97
C VAL A 156 -3.01 -0.41 4.00
N ALA A 157 -1.80 0.11 3.88
CA ALA A 157 -1.52 1.18 2.92
C ALA A 157 -1.72 0.72 1.46
N ARG A 158 -1.28 -0.51 1.13
CA ARG A 158 -1.49 -1.10 -0.20
C ARG A 158 -2.95 -1.29 -0.55
N ARG A 159 -3.75 -1.78 0.40
CA ARG A 159 -5.20 -1.92 0.26
C ARG A 159 -5.89 -0.57 0.07
N TRP A 160 -5.47 0.43 0.84
CA TRP A 160 -6.04 1.76 0.76
C TRP A 160 -5.79 2.40 -0.62
N ILE A 161 -4.54 2.39 -1.12
CA ILE A 161 -4.25 2.96 -2.44
C ILE A 161 -4.91 2.15 -3.55
N ASN A 162 -5.01 0.82 -3.42
CA ASN A 162 -5.75 -0.02 -4.36
C ASN A 162 -7.22 0.42 -4.46
N GLY A 163 -7.89 0.59 -3.32
CA GLY A 163 -9.26 1.08 -3.30
C GLY A 163 -9.40 2.51 -3.83
N MET A 164 -8.41 3.38 -3.61
CA MET A 164 -8.40 4.75 -4.15
C MET A 164 -8.36 4.71 -5.67
N VAL A 165 -7.41 3.99 -6.27
CA VAL A 165 -7.27 3.91 -7.72
C VAL A 165 -8.49 3.22 -8.36
N LEU A 166 -9.04 2.18 -7.73
CA LEU A 166 -10.30 1.56 -8.18
C LEU A 166 -11.50 2.52 -8.11
N SER A 167 -11.50 3.48 -7.18
CA SER A 167 -12.57 4.48 -7.06
C SER A 167 -12.55 5.53 -8.16
N LEU A 168 -11.44 5.65 -8.90
CA LEU A 168 -11.29 6.56 -10.03
C LEU A 168 -11.84 5.98 -11.33
N LEU A 169 -12.16 4.68 -11.36
CA LEU A 169 -12.68 4.02 -12.54
C LEU A 169 -14.07 4.56 -12.89
N GLU A 170 -14.22 4.90 -14.16
CA GLU A 170 -15.47 5.35 -14.76
C GLU A 170 -16.04 4.23 -15.65
N TYR A 171 -17.35 4.03 -15.55
CA TYR A 171 -18.08 3.02 -16.30
C TYR A 171 -19.17 3.70 -17.09
N GLU A 172 -19.29 3.33 -18.36
CA GLU A 172 -20.36 3.77 -19.25
C GLU A 172 -21.70 3.16 -18.81
N ASP A 173 -22.81 3.69 -19.34
CA ASP A 173 -24.17 3.24 -19.00
C ASP A 173 -24.41 1.75 -19.30
N ASP A 174 -23.65 1.17 -20.22
CA ASP A 174 -23.71 -0.26 -20.58
C ASP A 174 -22.82 -1.16 -19.70
N GLY A 175 -22.12 -0.58 -18.72
CA GLY A 175 -21.22 -1.26 -17.80
C GLY A 175 -19.82 -1.52 -18.36
N THR A 176 -19.49 -1.01 -19.55
CA THR A 176 -18.13 -1.05 -20.08
C THR A 176 -17.22 -0.08 -19.32
N LEU A 177 -15.97 -0.49 -19.09
CA LEU A 177 -14.98 0.31 -18.39
C LEU A 177 -14.37 1.34 -19.35
N ASP A 178 -14.45 2.63 -19.02
CA ASP A 178 -13.69 3.65 -19.74
C ASP A 178 -12.20 3.48 -19.42
N GLN A 179 -11.43 3.12 -20.45
CA GLN A 179 -10.00 2.89 -20.32
C GLN A 179 -9.22 4.17 -20.02
N THR A 180 -9.76 5.37 -20.30
CA THR A 180 -9.07 6.63 -20.00
C THR A 180 -9.06 6.97 -18.51
N SER A 181 -10.01 6.40 -17.75
CA SER A 181 -10.07 6.52 -16.29
C SER A 181 -9.06 5.62 -15.55
N ILE A 182 -8.40 4.69 -16.26
CA ILE A 182 -7.48 3.72 -15.67
C ILE A 182 -6.14 4.39 -15.38
N ILE A 183 -5.72 4.32 -14.12
CA ILE A 183 -4.36 4.67 -13.70
C ILE A 183 -3.64 3.37 -13.33
N PRO A 184 -2.71 2.87 -14.17
CA PRO A 184 -1.91 1.69 -13.84
C PRO A 184 -1.15 1.85 -12.52
N MET A 185 -1.06 0.76 -11.78
CA MET A 185 -0.33 0.70 -10.52
C MET A 185 0.73 -0.41 -10.56
N VAL A 186 1.97 -0.07 -10.20
CA VAL A 186 3.05 -1.03 -10.01
C VAL A 186 3.35 -1.11 -8.51
N ASP A 187 3.34 -2.30 -7.91
CA ASP A 187 3.61 -2.46 -6.48
C ASP A 187 4.78 -3.43 -6.26
N GLY A 188 5.70 -3.03 -5.39
CA GLY A 188 6.82 -3.86 -4.95
C GLY A 188 6.78 -4.09 -3.44
N GLY A 189 7.20 -5.29 -3.02
CA GLY A 189 7.36 -5.68 -1.63
C GLY A 189 8.68 -6.39 -1.39
N THR A 190 9.27 -6.19 -0.21
CA THR A 190 10.54 -6.83 0.17
C THR A 190 10.53 -7.26 1.63
N GLU A 191 11.05 -8.46 1.90
CA GLU A 191 11.28 -8.98 3.23
C GLU A 191 12.55 -9.85 3.23
N GLY A 192 13.60 -9.40 3.91
CA GLY A 192 14.90 -10.05 3.94
C GLY A 192 15.48 -10.25 2.53
N PHE A 193 15.65 -11.52 2.14
CA PHE A 193 16.14 -11.94 0.83
C PHE A 193 15.03 -12.33 -0.15
N LYS A 194 13.77 -12.01 0.20
CA LYS A 194 12.60 -12.27 -0.63
C LYS A 194 11.95 -10.97 -1.05
N GLY A 195 11.30 -10.98 -2.20
CA GLY A 195 10.51 -9.85 -2.64
C GLY A 195 9.53 -10.24 -3.74
N ASN A 196 8.67 -9.30 -4.09
CA ASN A 196 7.74 -9.45 -5.19
C ASN A 196 7.54 -8.11 -5.91
N ALA A 197 7.27 -8.18 -7.20
CA ALA A 197 6.84 -7.06 -8.02
C ALA A 197 5.54 -7.46 -8.73
N ARG A 198 4.60 -6.52 -8.85
CA ARG A 198 3.33 -6.76 -9.54
C ARG A 198 2.87 -5.55 -10.32
N VAL A 199 2.19 -5.84 -11.43
CA VAL A 199 1.53 -4.85 -12.29
C VAL A 199 0.04 -5.03 -12.14
N ILE A 200 -0.65 -3.96 -11.76
CA ILE A 200 -2.10 -3.92 -11.57
C ILE A 200 -2.66 -2.91 -12.55
N ILE A 201 -3.57 -3.38 -13.41
CA ILE A 201 -4.40 -2.55 -14.28
C ILE A 201 -5.82 -2.58 -13.68
N PRO A 202 -6.20 -1.56 -12.90
CA PRO A 202 -7.46 -1.53 -12.17
C PRO A 202 -8.66 -1.83 -13.06
N GLY A 203 -9.56 -2.71 -12.58
CA GLY A 203 -10.73 -3.15 -13.34
C GLY A 203 -10.46 -4.27 -14.35
N LEU A 204 -9.22 -4.43 -14.83
CA LEU A 204 -8.87 -5.43 -15.85
C LEU A 204 -8.11 -6.64 -15.28
N THR A 205 -7.05 -6.42 -14.50
CA THR A 205 -6.24 -7.51 -13.90
C THR A 205 -6.59 -7.76 -12.43
N ALA A 206 -5.98 -8.78 -11.82
CA ALA A 206 -6.05 -8.97 -10.37
C ALA A 206 -5.56 -7.73 -9.63
N CYS A 207 -6.35 -7.27 -8.64
CA CYS A 207 -5.99 -6.14 -7.77
C CYS A 207 -5.32 -6.63 -6.48
N VAL A 208 -4.97 -5.72 -5.56
CA VAL A 208 -4.36 -6.10 -4.27
C VAL A 208 -5.26 -7.08 -3.49
N GLU A 209 -6.55 -6.78 -3.37
CA GLU A 209 -7.54 -7.64 -2.68
C GLU A 209 -7.72 -9.01 -3.35
N CYS A 210 -7.52 -9.13 -4.67
CA CYS A 210 -7.58 -10.43 -5.33
C CYS A 210 -6.51 -11.40 -4.82
N THR A 211 -5.38 -10.86 -4.33
CA THR A 211 -4.20 -11.63 -3.91
C THR A 211 -3.88 -11.47 -2.42
N LEU A 212 -4.87 -11.05 -1.60
CA LEU A 212 -4.67 -10.78 -0.17
C LEU A 212 -4.24 -12.03 0.61
N ASP A 213 -4.64 -13.21 0.14
CA ASP A 213 -4.28 -14.53 0.66
C ASP A 213 -2.83 -14.94 0.39
N LEU A 214 -2.11 -14.24 -0.50
CA LEU A 214 -0.68 -14.47 -0.73
C LEU A 214 0.21 -13.84 0.34
N TYR A 215 -0.32 -12.89 1.14
CA TYR A 215 0.44 -12.36 2.26
C TYR A 215 0.56 -13.41 3.37
N PRO A 216 1.73 -13.52 4.02
CA PRO A 216 1.88 -14.46 5.12
C PRO A 216 0.93 -14.08 6.27
N PRO A 217 0.38 -15.07 6.99
CA PRO A 217 -0.46 -14.80 8.14
C PRO A 217 0.33 -14.01 9.18
N GLN A 218 -0.29 -12.97 9.74
CA GLN A 218 0.33 -12.21 10.82
C GLN A 218 0.55 -13.11 12.04
N VAL A 219 1.77 -13.10 12.57
CA VAL A 219 2.10 -13.87 13.78
C VAL A 219 1.46 -13.18 14.97
N ASN A 220 0.27 -13.63 15.36
CA ASN A 220 -0.41 -13.23 16.59
C ASN A 220 -0.22 -14.30 17.65
N PHE A 221 0.42 -13.93 18.77
CA PHE A 221 0.57 -14.83 19.90
C PHE A 221 -0.74 -14.89 20.72
N PRO A 222 -1.30 -16.08 21.01
CA PRO A 222 -2.51 -16.18 21.81
C PRO A 222 -2.31 -15.62 23.22
N LEU A 223 -3.30 -14.88 23.73
CA LEU A 223 -3.21 -14.23 25.04
C LEU A 223 -2.97 -15.22 26.18
N CYS A 224 -3.57 -16.41 26.13
CA CYS A 224 -3.35 -17.46 27.13
C CYS A 224 -1.90 -17.97 27.16
N THR A 225 -1.25 -18.03 25.99
CA THR A 225 0.17 -18.40 25.86
C THR A 225 1.05 -17.31 26.45
N ILE A 226 0.82 -16.05 26.08
CA ILE A 226 1.57 -14.89 26.61
C ILE A 226 1.41 -14.81 28.14
N ALA A 227 0.17 -14.87 28.64
CA ALA A 227 -0.16 -14.63 30.04
C ALA A 227 0.24 -15.77 30.99
N HIS A 228 0.10 -17.02 30.57
CA HIS A 228 0.22 -18.16 31.49
C HIS A 228 1.23 -19.23 31.07
N THR A 229 1.48 -19.42 29.77
CA THR A 229 2.30 -20.54 29.28
C THR A 229 3.31 -20.11 28.21
N PRO A 230 4.20 -19.15 28.51
CA PRO A 230 5.22 -18.72 27.56
C PRO A 230 6.18 -19.87 27.27
N ARG A 231 6.60 -20.00 26.01
CA ARG A 231 7.50 -21.07 25.52
C ARG A 231 8.72 -20.59 24.73
N MET A 232 8.73 -19.31 24.38
CA MET A 232 9.69 -18.71 23.46
C MET A 232 10.05 -17.33 24.00
N PRO A 233 11.26 -16.82 23.78
CA PRO A 233 11.67 -15.53 24.32
C PRO A 233 10.80 -14.36 23.79
N GLU A 234 10.23 -14.48 22.59
CA GLU A 234 9.26 -13.55 22.01
C GLU A 234 7.99 -13.43 22.87
N HIS A 235 7.51 -14.53 23.44
CA HIS A 235 6.34 -14.52 24.31
C HIS A 235 6.59 -13.68 25.58
N CYS A 236 7.82 -13.69 26.10
CA CYS A 236 8.19 -12.91 27.28
C CYS A 236 8.25 -11.41 26.95
N VAL A 237 8.73 -11.05 25.76
CA VAL A 237 8.72 -9.67 25.28
C VAL A 237 7.28 -9.18 25.07
N GLU A 238 6.44 -9.98 24.42
CA GLU A 238 5.04 -9.61 24.18
C GLU A 238 4.25 -9.50 25.49
N TYR A 239 4.57 -10.33 26.49
CA TYR A 239 4.01 -10.21 27.85
C TYR A 239 4.34 -8.86 28.47
N ALA A 240 5.60 -8.44 28.43
CA ALA A 240 6.02 -7.15 28.98
C ALA A 240 5.34 -5.97 28.25
N LYS A 241 5.24 -6.04 26.92
CA LYS A 241 4.64 -5.01 26.07
C LYS A 241 3.12 -4.90 26.22
N VAL A 242 2.38 -6.02 26.18
CA VAL A 242 0.92 -6.03 26.07
C VAL A 242 0.22 -6.11 27.42
N LEU A 243 0.83 -6.78 28.41
CA LEU A 243 0.21 -7.00 29.71
C LEU A 243 0.82 -6.12 30.80
N VAL A 244 2.14 -6.05 30.91
CA VAL A 244 2.79 -5.35 32.03
C VAL A 244 2.81 -3.84 31.81
N TRP A 245 3.12 -3.37 30.59
CA TRP A 245 3.17 -1.94 30.29
C TRP A 245 1.87 -1.20 30.63
N PRO A 246 0.67 -1.68 30.22
CA PRO A 246 -0.57 -1.00 30.55
C PRO A 246 -0.96 -1.12 32.04
N GLN A 247 -0.34 -2.04 32.79
CA GLN A 247 -0.59 -2.22 34.22
C GLN A 247 0.29 -1.33 35.08
N GLU A 248 1.58 -1.23 34.76
CA GLU A 248 2.56 -0.52 35.58
C GLU A 248 2.72 0.96 35.19
N HIS A 249 2.30 1.36 33.99
CA HIS A 249 2.46 2.73 33.47
C HIS A 249 3.88 3.29 33.69
N PRO A 250 4.94 2.59 33.24
CA PRO A 250 6.31 2.84 33.67
C PRO A 250 6.86 4.23 33.35
N PHE A 251 6.28 4.90 32.36
CA PHE A 251 6.65 6.26 31.93
C PHE A 251 5.50 7.27 32.10
N GLY A 252 4.49 6.94 32.90
CA GLY A 252 3.32 7.77 33.17
C GLY A 252 2.01 7.21 32.62
N GLU A 253 0.89 7.63 33.21
CA GLU A 253 -0.45 7.22 32.76
C GLU A 253 -0.71 7.70 31.32
N GLY A 254 -1.19 6.78 30.48
CA GLY A 254 -1.55 7.07 29.09
C GLY A 254 -0.37 7.16 28.11
N VAL A 255 0.88 6.99 28.56
CA VAL A 255 2.05 6.95 27.66
C VAL A 255 2.11 5.59 26.94
N PRO A 256 1.93 5.54 25.60
CA PRO A 256 2.02 4.29 24.85
C PRO A 256 3.47 3.82 24.74
N VAL A 257 3.66 2.54 24.41
CA VAL A 257 4.98 2.01 24.05
C VAL A 257 5.47 2.74 22.81
N ASP A 258 6.63 3.37 22.93
CA ASP A 258 7.40 3.88 21.79
C ASP A 258 8.57 2.92 21.54
N GLY A 259 8.55 2.25 20.39
CA GLY A 259 9.61 1.32 20.02
C GLY A 259 10.92 2.03 19.69
N ASP A 260 10.87 3.30 19.28
CA ASP A 260 12.04 4.10 18.91
C ASP A 260 12.74 4.72 20.13
N ASP A 261 12.05 4.81 21.28
CA ASP A 261 12.64 5.25 22.54
C ASP A 261 13.51 4.14 23.17
N PRO A 262 14.84 4.33 23.29
CA PRO A 262 15.72 3.33 23.89
C PRO A 262 15.37 2.98 25.33
N THR A 263 14.80 3.92 26.10
CA THR A 263 14.42 3.72 27.49
C THR A 263 13.19 2.82 27.62
N HIS A 264 12.21 3.00 26.73
CA HIS A 264 11.03 2.14 26.65
C HIS A 264 11.42 0.70 26.29
N VAL A 265 12.26 0.54 25.27
CA VAL A 265 12.77 -0.78 24.84
C VAL A 265 13.58 -1.44 25.94
N GLN A 266 14.43 -0.68 26.64
CA GLN A 266 15.23 -1.18 27.76
C GLN A 266 14.34 -1.71 28.88
N TRP A 267 13.31 -0.95 29.27
CA TRP A 267 12.35 -1.38 30.29
C TRP A 267 11.64 -2.67 29.90
N ILE A 268 11.18 -2.78 28.65
CA ILE A 268 10.53 -3.99 28.13
C ILE A 268 11.52 -5.16 28.15
N TYR A 269 12.78 -4.94 27.77
CA TYR A 269 13.83 -5.97 27.81
C TYR A 269 14.04 -6.50 29.23
N ASP A 270 14.14 -5.61 30.22
CA ASP A 270 14.37 -6.00 31.61
C ASP A 270 13.21 -6.83 32.15
N LYS A 271 11.96 -6.40 31.93
CA LYS A 271 10.75 -7.16 32.30
C LYS A 271 10.62 -8.48 31.56
N ALA A 272 10.95 -8.51 30.28
CA ALA A 272 10.94 -9.74 29.48
C ALA A 272 11.97 -10.74 29.99
N LYS A 273 13.14 -10.27 30.44
CA LYS A 273 14.20 -11.11 31.01
C LYS A 273 13.77 -11.72 32.36
N GLU A 274 13.23 -10.91 33.26
CA GLU A 274 12.66 -11.39 34.53
C GLU A 274 11.59 -12.48 34.29
N ARG A 275 10.70 -12.24 33.32
CA ARG A 275 9.68 -13.21 32.92
C ARG A 275 10.30 -14.48 32.36
N ALA A 276 11.29 -14.37 31.50
CA ALA A 276 11.96 -15.52 30.90
C ALA A 276 12.66 -16.38 31.95
N ASP A 277 13.35 -15.76 32.92
CA ASP A 277 14.00 -16.46 34.02
C ASP A 277 12.98 -17.25 34.87
N SER A 278 11.79 -16.69 35.12
CA SER A 278 10.73 -17.39 35.88
C SER A 278 10.17 -18.64 35.19
N PHE A 279 10.31 -18.75 33.87
CA PHE A 279 9.87 -19.91 33.07
C PHE A 279 11.04 -20.73 32.51
N ASN A 280 12.29 -20.45 32.93
CA ASN A 280 13.51 -21.06 32.40
C ASN A 280 13.64 -20.96 30.85
N ILE A 281 13.20 -19.82 30.28
CA ILE A 281 13.29 -19.54 28.85
C ILE A 281 14.58 -18.77 28.58
N GLN A 282 15.41 -19.28 27.67
CA GLN A 282 16.63 -18.61 27.23
C GLN A 282 16.41 -17.83 25.93
N GLY A 283 17.32 -16.92 25.61
CA GLY A 283 17.35 -16.22 24.31
C GLY A 283 16.73 -14.82 24.29
N VAL A 284 16.27 -14.28 25.43
CA VAL A 284 15.87 -12.87 25.51
C VAL A 284 17.11 -11.98 25.40
N THR A 285 17.17 -11.20 24.33
CA THR A 285 18.25 -10.25 24.05
C THR A 285 17.65 -8.89 23.71
N TYR A 286 18.39 -7.80 23.91
CA TYR A 286 17.92 -6.46 23.56
C TYR A 286 17.53 -6.36 22.07
N ARG A 287 18.29 -7.01 21.18
CA ARG A 287 18.00 -7.07 19.74
C ARG A 287 16.67 -7.79 19.45
N LEU A 288 16.40 -8.91 20.14
CA LEU A 288 15.12 -9.60 20.01
C LEU A 288 13.97 -8.72 20.51
N THR A 289 14.16 -8.05 21.65
CA THR A 289 13.17 -7.12 22.20
C THR A 289 12.83 -6.01 21.21
N GLN A 290 13.84 -5.37 20.61
CA GLN A 290 13.62 -4.40 19.53
C GLN A 290 12.86 -5.00 18.36
N GLY A 291 13.21 -6.21 17.93
CA GLY A 291 12.56 -6.94 16.86
C GLY A 291 11.07 -7.15 17.10
N VAL A 292 10.70 -7.64 18.28
CA VAL A 292 9.30 -7.93 18.66
C VAL A 292 8.51 -6.64 18.91
N VAL A 293 9.11 -5.64 19.58
CA VAL A 293 8.43 -4.37 19.88
C VAL A 293 8.11 -3.60 18.61
N LYS A 294 9.08 -3.45 17.70
CA LYS A 294 8.91 -2.72 16.44
C LYS A 294 8.37 -3.56 15.27
N HIS A 295 8.15 -4.87 15.47
CA HIS A 295 7.87 -5.81 14.39
C HIS A 295 8.87 -5.67 13.21
N ILE A 296 10.17 -5.63 13.52
CA ILE A 296 11.22 -5.33 12.52
C ILE A 296 11.24 -6.40 11.43
N ILE A 297 10.91 -5.99 10.21
CA ILE A 297 11.13 -6.78 9.00
C ILE A 297 12.60 -6.62 8.57
N PRO A 298 13.40 -7.70 8.47
CA PRO A 298 14.76 -7.62 7.97
C PRO A 298 14.79 -6.99 6.57
N ALA A 299 15.71 -6.07 6.32
CA ALA A 299 15.77 -5.38 5.03
C ALA A 299 17.21 -5.08 4.63
N VAL A 300 17.55 -5.42 3.38
CA VAL A 300 18.87 -5.23 2.78
C VAL A 300 18.75 -4.46 1.46
N ALA A 301 19.81 -3.72 1.10
CA ALA A 301 19.82 -2.91 -0.12
C ALA A 301 19.65 -3.75 -1.40
N SER A 302 20.26 -4.94 -1.45
CA SER A 302 20.22 -5.82 -2.63
C SER A 302 18.80 -6.19 -3.05
N THR A 303 17.98 -6.69 -2.13
CA THR A 303 16.59 -7.07 -2.41
C THR A 303 15.75 -5.86 -2.82
N ASN A 304 15.96 -4.70 -2.19
CA ASN A 304 15.29 -3.45 -2.59
C ASN A 304 15.67 -3.05 -4.02
N ALA A 305 16.95 -3.12 -4.38
CA ALA A 305 17.42 -2.80 -5.72
C ALA A 305 16.84 -3.75 -6.78
N VAL A 306 16.76 -5.07 -6.49
CA VAL A 306 16.18 -6.04 -7.43
C VAL A 306 14.70 -5.76 -7.69
N ILE A 307 13.90 -5.56 -6.64
CA ILE A 307 12.46 -5.34 -6.79
C ILE A 307 12.17 -3.95 -7.36
N ALA A 308 12.92 -2.92 -6.98
CA ALA A 308 12.75 -1.59 -7.53
C ALA A 308 13.09 -1.54 -9.02
N ALA A 309 14.15 -2.24 -9.44
CA ALA A 309 14.51 -2.34 -10.85
C ALA A 309 13.41 -3.06 -11.65
N ALA A 310 12.83 -4.14 -11.12
CA ALA A 310 11.69 -4.81 -11.74
C ALA A 310 10.50 -3.86 -11.86
N CYS A 311 10.15 -3.15 -10.79
CA CYS A 311 9.03 -2.19 -10.81
C CYS A 311 9.27 -1.04 -11.80
N ALA A 312 10.44 -0.39 -11.76
CA ALA A 312 10.76 0.73 -12.65
C ALA A 312 10.82 0.32 -14.13
N LEU A 313 11.23 -0.92 -14.42
CA LEU A 313 11.16 -1.49 -15.76
C LEU A 313 9.70 -1.60 -16.23
N GLU A 314 8.79 -2.03 -15.38
CA GLU A 314 7.36 -2.11 -15.74
C GLU A 314 6.74 -0.72 -15.93
N VAL A 315 7.15 0.27 -15.14
CA VAL A 315 6.76 1.67 -15.37
C VAL A 315 7.22 2.15 -16.75
N PHE A 316 8.48 1.87 -17.09
CA PHE A 316 9.04 2.21 -18.40
C PHE A 316 8.24 1.56 -19.54
N LYS A 317 7.93 0.27 -19.43
CA LYS A 317 7.14 -0.46 -20.44
C LYS A 317 5.71 0.06 -20.56
N LEU A 318 5.03 0.29 -19.44
CA LEU A 318 3.64 0.78 -19.43
C LEU A 318 3.52 2.16 -20.06
N VAL A 319 4.47 3.05 -19.81
CA VAL A 319 4.44 4.42 -20.36
C VAL A 319 4.89 4.47 -21.82
N SER A 320 5.89 3.68 -22.21
CA SER A 320 6.48 3.75 -23.56
C SER A 320 5.86 2.77 -24.55
N SER A 321 5.15 1.75 -24.06
CA SER A 321 4.72 0.58 -24.84
C SER A 321 5.86 -0.17 -25.53
N CYS A 322 7.14 0.06 -25.19
CA CYS A 322 8.26 -0.52 -25.93
C CYS A 322 8.35 -2.06 -25.85
N CYS A 323 7.63 -2.67 -24.91
CA CYS A 323 7.53 -4.11 -24.70
C CYS A 323 6.27 -4.41 -23.89
N ASN A 324 5.76 -5.65 -23.98
CA ASN A 324 4.65 -6.10 -23.15
C ASN A 324 5.03 -6.01 -21.66
N PRO A 325 4.12 -5.49 -20.80
CA PRO A 325 4.35 -5.48 -19.37
C PRO A 325 4.33 -6.90 -18.79
N LEU A 326 4.87 -7.03 -17.58
CA LEU A 326 4.76 -8.20 -16.73
C LEU A 326 3.30 -8.61 -16.63
N ASN A 327 3.02 -9.90 -16.82
CA ASN A 327 1.68 -10.45 -16.63
C ASN A 327 1.39 -10.62 -15.13
N ASN A 328 1.20 -9.47 -14.50
CA ASN A 328 0.78 -9.15 -13.15
C ASN A 328 1.61 -9.60 -11.93
N TYR A 329 2.36 -10.72 -11.90
CA TYR A 329 3.07 -11.12 -10.66
C TYR A 329 4.45 -11.74 -10.88
N MET A 330 5.42 -11.27 -10.11
CA MET A 330 6.78 -11.81 -10.03
C MET A 330 7.19 -11.98 -8.56
N VAL A 331 7.79 -13.13 -8.22
CA VAL A 331 8.42 -13.42 -6.93
C VAL A 331 9.94 -13.52 -7.12
N PHE A 332 10.70 -13.08 -6.13
CA PHE A 332 12.15 -13.18 -6.04
C PHE A 332 12.56 -13.82 -4.70
N ASN A 333 13.57 -14.69 -4.75
CA ASN A 333 14.21 -15.26 -3.56
C ASN A 333 15.71 -15.47 -3.79
N ASP A 334 16.53 -14.98 -2.85
CA ASP A 334 18.00 -15.09 -2.84
C ASP A 334 18.53 -15.84 -1.59
N THR A 335 17.71 -16.72 -0.98
CA THR A 335 18.16 -17.52 0.16
C THR A 335 19.02 -18.72 -0.24
N ASP A 336 18.76 -19.30 -1.43
CA ASP A 336 19.47 -20.46 -1.96
C ASP A 336 19.60 -20.30 -3.49
N GLY A 337 20.75 -19.78 -3.91
CA GLY A 337 20.92 -19.25 -5.27
C GLY A 337 19.96 -18.10 -5.56
N LEU A 338 19.83 -17.75 -6.84
CA LEU A 338 18.90 -16.73 -7.33
C LEU A 338 17.70 -17.40 -7.99
N TYR A 339 16.50 -17.16 -7.45
CA TYR A 339 15.26 -17.70 -7.99
C TYR A 339 14.26 -16.58 -8.27
N THR A 340 13.62 -16.66 -9.43
CA THR A 340 12.45 -15.85 -9.76
C THR A 340 11.35 -16.73 -10.33
N TYR A 341 10.10 -16.37 -10.05
CA TYR A 341 8.92 -17.02 -10.60
C TYR A 341 7.93 -15.96 -11.04
N THR A 342 7.43 -16.08 -12.26
CA THR A 342 6.45 -15.17 -12.85
C THR A 342 5.20 -15.95 -13.21
N PHE A 343 4.04 -15.44 -12.83
CA PHE A 343 2.75 -16.05 -13.13
C PHE A 343 1.67 -14.97 -13.21
N GLU A 344 0.59 -15.29 -13.91
CA GLU A 344 -0.61 -14.46 -13.97
C GLU A 344 -1.53 -14.84 -12.81
N ALA A 345 -1.61 -13.97 -11.80
CA ALA A 345 -2.62 -14.05 -10.75
C ALA A 345 -4.02 -13.79 -11.33
N GLU A 346 -4.96 -14.68 -11.02
CA GLU A 346 -6.33 -14.57 -11.52
C GLU A 346 -7.11 -13.45 -10.81
N LYS A 347 -7.86 -12.67 -11.60
CA LYS A 347 -8.80 -11.68 -11.06
C LYS A 347 -10.02 -12.42 -10.50
N LYS A 348 -10.27 -12.29 -9.20
CA LYS A 348 -11.46 -12.85 -8.54
C LYS A 348 -12.72 -12.12 -9.02
N ASP A 349 -13.69 -12.86 -9.60
CA ASP A 349 -14.96 -12.31 -10.09
C ASP A 349 -15.84 -11.70 -8.98
N ASP A 350 -15.70 -12.23 -7.78
CA ASP A 350 -16.38 -11.82 -6.56
C ASP A 350 -15.48 -10.96 -5.66
N CYS A 351 -14.39 -10.37 -6.18
CA CYS A 351 -13.49 -9.54 -5.38
C CYS A 351 -14.25 -8.39 -4.69
N PRO A 352 -14.10 -8.20 -3.36
CA PRO A 352 -14.81 -7.15 -2.63
C PRO A 352 -14.39 -5.73 -3.01
N ALA A 353 -13.26 -5.56 -3.70
CA ALA A 353 -12.76 -4.25 -4.11
C ALA A 353 -13.01 -3.93 -5.59
N CYS A 354 -12.60 -4.83 -6.50
CA CYS A 354 -12.64 -4.56 -7.94
C CYS A 354 -13.82 -5.20 -8.69
N SER A 355 -14.66 -5.98 -8.01
CA SER A 355 -15.93 -6.45 -8.59
C SER A 355 -16.99 -5.36 -8.51
N GLN A 356 -17.81 -5.25 -9.55
CA GLN A 356 -19.01 -4.39 -9.55
C GLN A 356 -20.22 -5.08 -8.92
N ARG A 357 -20.10 -6.35 -8.52
CA ARG A 357 -21.19 -7.12 -7.91
C ARG A 357 -21.20 -6.92 -6.39
N PRO A 358 -22.38 -6.68 -5.78
CA PRO A 358 -22.51 -6.71 -4.32
C PRO A 358 -22.03 -8.05 -3.76
N GLN A 359 -21.33 -7.99 -2.63
CA GLN A 359 -20.84 -9.17 -1.92
C GLN A 359 -22.00 -9.88 -1.25
N VAL A 360 -22.20 -11.18 -1.49
CA VAL A 360 -23.29 -11.92 -0.84
C VAL A 360 -22.78 -12.50 0.47
N LEU A 361 -23.41 -12.12 1.58
CA LEU A 361 -23.09 -12.65 2.91
C LEU A 361 -24.22 -13.57 3.36
N THR A 362 -23.99 -14.88 3.27
CA THR A 362 -24.91 -15.89 3.78
C THR A 362 -24.74 -16.04 5.28
N LEU A 363 -25.81 -15.77 6.04
CA LEU A 363 -25.81 -15.75 7.50
C LEU A 363 -26.97 -16.60 8.04
N PRO A 364 -26.77 -17.30 9.17
CA PRO A 364 -27.88 -17.94 9.88
C PRO A 364 -28.96 -16.93 10.26
N GLU A 365 -30.23 -17.36 10.34
CA GLU A 365 -31.33 -16.47 10.72
C GLU A 365 -31.18 -15.85 12.12
N ASP A 366 -30.44 -16.50 13.01
CA ASP A 366 -30.15 -16.04 14.37
C ASP A 366 -28.83 -15.28 14.49
N ALA A 367 -28.14 -15.02 13.38
CA ALA A 367 -26.93 -14.22 13.36
C ALA A 367 -27.15 -12.85 14.01
N THR A 368 -26.13 -12.43 14.77
CA THR A 368 -26.11 -11.15 15.46
C THR A 368 -25.30 -10.13 14.67
N LEU A 369 -25.45 -8.85 15.01
CA LEU A 369 -24.59 -7.81 14.45
C LEU A 369 -23.11 -8.05 14.78
N LYS A 370 -22.83 -8.59 15.97
CA LYS A 370 -21.47 -8.98 16.38
C LYS A 370 -20.89 -10.07 15.47
N SER A 371 -21.64 -11.14 15.20
CA SER A 371 -21.15 -12.21 14.32
C SER A 371 -20.88 -11.73 12.89
N LEU A 372 -21.70 -10.79 12.37
CA LEU A 372 -21.43 -10.16 11.07
C LEU A 372 -20.12 -9.34 11.08
N ILE A 373 -19.87 -8.56 12.12
CA ILE A 373 -18.61 -7.81 12.28
C ILE A 373 -17.42 -8.77 12.39
N ASP A 374 -17.59 -9.86 13.14
CA ASP A 374 -16.54 -10.89 13.30
C ASP A 374 -16.22 -11.53 11.95
N ILE A 375 -17.21 -11.85 11.11
CA ILE A 375 -16.98 -12.33 9.74
C ILE A 375 -16.19 -11.30 8.91
N LEU A 376 -16.55 -10.03 8.93
CA LEU A 376 -15.84 -8.98 8.17
C LEU A 376 -14.40 -8.75 8.65
N THR A 377 -14.14 -9.01 9.93
CA THR A 377 -12.83 -8.79 10.57
C THR A 377 -11.92 -10.02 10.45
N GLU A 378 -12.47 -11.21 10.66
CA GLU A 378 -11.72 -12.48 10.77
C GLU A 378 -11.65 -13.26 9.46
N SER A 379 -12.58 -13.04 8.52
CA SER A 379 -12.55 -13.72 7.22
C SER A 379 -11.29 -13.35 6.44
N GLN A 380 -10.64 -14.36 5.87
CA GLN A 380 -9.49 -14.19 4.97
C GLN A 380 -9.81 -13.34 3.74
N THR A 381 -11.09 -13.26 3.37
CA THR A 381 -11.56 -12.48 2.21
C THR A 381 -11.56 -10.99 2.48
N TYR A 382 -11.97 -10.56 3.69
CA TYR A 382 -12.23 -9.15 4.00
C TYR A 382 -11.14 -8.53 4.87
N GLN A 383 -10.71 -9.22 5.93
CA GLN A 383 -9.67 -8.80 6.89
C GLN A 383 -9.78 -7.30 7.27
N MET A 384 -10.99 -6.81 7.55
CA MET A 384 -11.22 -5.40 7.89
C MET A 384 -10.71 -5.07 9.29
N LYS A 385 -10.31 -3.82 9.53
CA LYS A 385 -9.74 -3.43 10.82
C LYS A 385 -10.80 -3.05 11.86
N ALA A 386 -11.73 -2.19 11.48
CA ALA A 386 -12.80 -1.69 12.34
C ALA A 386 -14.01 -1.28 11.46
N PRO A 387 -14.76 -2.25 10.90
CA PRO A 387 -15.81 -1.97 9.94
C PRO A 387 -16.97 -1.18 10.57
N GLY A 388 -17.37 -0.10 9.89
CA GLY A 388 -18.60 0.65 10.14
C GLY A 388 -19.71 0.19 9.20
N LEU A 389 -20.87 -0.18 9.76
CA LEU A 389 -21.99 -0.76 9.04
C LEU A 389 -23.17 0.21 9.02
N THR A 390 -23.69 0.49 7.82
CA THR A 390 -24.88 1.32 7.60
C THR A 390 -25.82 0.64 6.62
N THR A 391 -27.12 0.90 6.74
CA THR A 391 -28.13 0.37 5.81
C THR A 391 -29.32 1.32 5.74
N VAL A 392 -30.23 1.12 4.78
CA VAL A 392 -31.49 1.86 4.67
C VAL A 392 -32.59 1.05 5.35
N ILE A 393 -33.21 1.60 6.39
CA ILE A 393 -34.40 1.03 7.05
C ILE A 393 -35.52 2.07 7.00
N ASP A 394 -36.69 1.68 6.52
CA ASP A 394 -37.86 2.56 6.35
C ASP A 394 -37.55 3.84 5.55
N GLY A 395 -36.72 3.72 4.51
CA GLY A 395 -36.31 4.84 3.65
C GLY A 395 -35.32 5.82 4.29
N LYS A 396 -34.76 5.51 5.48
CA LYS A 396 -33.76 6.34 6.15
C LYS A 396 -32.45 5.57 6.33
N ASN A 397 -31.33 6.25 6.09
CA ASN A 397 -30.01 5.74 6.43
C ASN A 397 -29.89 5.57 7.94
N LYS A 398 -29.59 4.35 8.38
CA LYS A 398 -29.42 3.96 9.77
C LYS A 398 -28.04 3.36 9.95
N THR A 399 -27.29 3.88 10.91
CA THR A 399 -26.02 3.28 11.33
C THR A 399 -26.29 2.10 12.26
N LEU A 400 -25.83 0.92 11.86
CA LEU A 400 -25.98 -0.31 12.64
C LEU A 400 -24.92 -0.35 13.75
N TYR A 401 -23.66 -0.11 13.38
CA TYR A 401 -22.51 -0.03 14.27
C TYR A 401 -21.37 0.78 13.63
N MET A 402 -20.65 1.58 14.41
CA MET A 402 -19.48 2.31 13.94
C MET A 402 -18.52 2.61 15.10
N GLN A 403 -17.31 2.06 15.04
CA GLN A 403 -16.32 2.18 16.13
C GLN A 403 -15.39 3.40 15.99
N THR A 404 -15.28 3.96 14.79
CA THR A 404 -14.36 5.08 14.50
C THR A 404 -14.75 6.39 15.19
N VAL A 405 -16.03 6.56 15.52
CA VAL A 405 -16.56 7.76 16.18
C VAL A 405 -17.16 7.36 17.52
N LYS A 406 -16.47 7.67 18.63
CA LYS A 406 -16.85 7.26 19.99
C LYS A 406 -18.31 7.54 20.35
N SER A 407 -18.82 8.72 19.96
CA SER A 407 -20.22 9.10 20.25
C SER A 407 -21.24 8.26 19.47
N ILE A 408 -20.89 7.75 18.29
CA ILE A 408 -21.74 6.83 17.51
C ILE A 408 -21.56 5.41 18.05
N GLU A 409 -20.33 5.01 18.39
CA GLU A 409 -20.03 3.72 19.00
C GLU A 409 -20.87 3.51 20.26
N GLU A 410 -20.84 4.44 21.22
CA GLU A 410 -21.62 4.35 22.47
C GLU A 410 -23.12 4.16 22.22
N ARG A 411 -23.68 4.84 21.21
CA ARG A 411 -25.12 4.75 20.86
C ARG A 411 -25.49 3.46 20.14
N THR A 412 -24.55 2.87 19.39
CA THR A 412 -24.79 1.70 18.54
C THR A 412 -24.27 0.40 19.14
N LYS A 413 -23.42 0.45 20.16
CA LYS A 413 -22.85 -0.71 20.86
C LYS A 413 -23.91 -1.67 21.40
N GLN A 414 -25.05 -1.13 21.84
CA GLN A 414 -26.22 -1.90 22.27
C GLN A 414 -26.84 -2.79 21.17
N ASN A 415 -26.53 -2.55 19.90
CA ASN A 415 -27.03 -3.36 18.78
C ASN A 415 -26.18 -4.60 18.53
N LEU A 416 -24.93 -4.65 19.01
CA LEU A 416 -24.01 -5.77 18.78
C LEU A 416 -24.60 -7.15 19.14
N PRO A 417 -25.21 -7.36 20.32
CA PRO A 417 -25.76 -8.67 20.68
C PRO A 417 -27.13 -8.95 20.05
N LYS A 418 -27.77 -7.97 19.38
CA LYS A 418 -29.10 -8.14 18.80
C LYS A 418 -29.00 -8.93 17.50
N LYS A 419 -30.04 -9.73 17.20
CA LYS A 419 -30.14 -10.42 15.92
C LYS A 419 -30.30 -9.41 14.79
N LEU A 420 -29.79 -9.76 13.61
CA LEU A 420 -29.89 -8.89 12.43
C LEU A 420 -31.36 -8.59 12.07
N LYS A 421 -32.25 -9.59 12.16
CA LYS A 421 -33.69 -9.40 11.98
C LYS A 421 -34.31 -8.43 12.99
N ASP A 422 -33.88 -8.49 14.26
CA ASP A 422 -34.42 -7.63 15.34
C ASP A 422 -34.02 -6.15 15.20
N ILE A 423 -32.92 -5.86 14.50
CA ILE A 423 -32.47 -4.49 14.23
C ILE A 423 -33.03 -3.91 12.93
N GLY A 424 -33.85 -4.71 12.22
CA GLY A 424 -34.59 -4.31 11.02
C GLY A 424 -33.94 -4.72 9.70
N LEU A 425 -32.98 -5.66 9.69
CA LEU A 425 -32.45 -6.22 8.46
C LEU A 425 -33.35 -7.33 7.92
N THR A 426 -33.68 -7.25 6.64
CA THR A 426 -34.42 -8.27 5.91
C THR A 426 -33.51 -9.06 4.97
N ASP A 427 -34.01 -10.20 4.52
CA ASP A 427 -33.34 -10.99 3.49
C ASP A 427 -33.20 -10.19 2.18
N GLY A 428 -32.05 -10.31 1.52
CA GLY A 428 -31.68 -9.56 0.32
C GLY A 428 -31.33 -8.08 0.56
N GLN A 429 -31.33 -7.60 1.81
CA GLN A 429 -31.03 -6.20 2.12
C GLN A 429 -29.54 -5.88 1.96
N GLU A 430 -29.25 -4.70 1.41
CA GLU A 430 -27.89 -4.20 1.26
C GLU A 430 -27.40 -3.45 2.50
N VAL A 431 -26.18 -3.79 2.90
CA VAL A 431 -25.44 -3.15 3.99
C VAL A 431 -24.19 -2.53 3.38
N VAL A 432 -24.04 -1.22 3.58
CA VAL A 432 -22.85 -0.47 3.20
C VAL A 432 -21.84 -0.57 4.33
N VAL A 433 -20.67 -1.14 4.03
CA VAL A 433 -19.58 -1.38 4.97
C VAL A 433 -18.41 -0.48 4.61
N ALA A 434 -18.03 0.42 5.51
CA ALA A 434 -16.87 1.28 5.37
C ALA A 434 -15.79 0.90 6.39
N ASP A 435 -14.53 0.85 5.97
CA ASP A 435 -13.41 0.52 6.85
C ASP A 435 -12.15 1.30 6.47
N SER A 436 -11.25 1.51 7.43
CA SER A 436 -9.97 2.19 7.17
C SER A 436 -9.06 1.48 6.15
N THR A 437 -9.33 0.21 5.83
CA THR A 437 -8.57 -0.56 4.83
C THR A 437 -8.87 -0.16 3.39
N THR A 438 -10.00 0.51 3.11
CA THR A 438 -10.40 0.94 1.76
C THR A 438 -11.10 2.31 1.81
N PRO A 439 -10.78 3.26 0.91
CA PRO A 439 -11.52 4.52 0.84
C PRO A 439 -12.95 4.35 0.30
N LYS A 440 -13.21 3.31 -0.49
CA LYS A 440 -14.54 3.02 -1.04
C LYS A 440 -15.28 2.03 -0.12
N PRO A 441 -16.52 2.36 0.33
CA PRO A 441 -17.38 1.41 1.02
C PRO A 441 -17.72 0.22 0.11
N ILE A 442 -17.76 -0.98 0.68
CA ILE A 442 -18.27 -2.16 -0.02
C ILE A 442 -19.77 -2.33 0.25
N ILE A 443 -20.48 -2.92 -0.71
CA ILE A 443 -21.90 -3.22 -0.58
C ILE A 443 -22.02 -4.73 -0.34
N CYS A 444 -22.59 -5.10 0.79
CA CYS A 444 -22.86 -6.48 1.17
C CYS A 444 -24.37 -6.74 1.13
N ARG A 445 -24.82 -7.66 0.27
CA ARG A 445 -26.19 -8.17 0.28
C ARG A 445 -26.30 -9.30 1.28
N ILE A 446 -27.15 -9.13 2.29
CA ILE A 446 -27.39 -10.13 3.33
C ILE A 446 -28.35 -11.19 2.78
N ASP A 447 -27.97 -12.46 2.93
CA ASP A 447 -28.79 -13.62 2.56
C ASP A 447 -28.97 -14.48 3.82
N PHE A 448 -30.20 -14.61 4.30
CA PHE A 448 -30.48 -15.43 5.48
C PHE A 448 -30.71 -16.88 5.05
N SER A 449 -29.77 -17.76 5.38
CA SER A 449 -29.97 -19.19 5.18
C SER A 449 -30.91 -19.74 6.25
N SER A 450 -32.05 -20.29 5.81
CA SER A 450 -32.81 -21.24 6.62
C SER A 450 -31.97 -22.51 6.67
N GLY A 451 -31.33 -22.79 7.81
CA GLY A 451 -30.43 -23.93 7.95
C GLY A 451 -31.01 -25.20 7.34
N MET A 452 -30.34 -25.74 6.32
CA MET A 452 -30.40 -27.17 6.02
C MET A 452 -29.16 -27.77 6.67
N GLU A 453 -29.40 -28.87 7.40
CA GLU A 453 -28.49 -29.66 8.25
C GLU A 453 -27.06 -29.83 7.73
#